data_AF-W4K0U4-F1
#
_entry.id   AF-W4K0U4-F1
#
_cell.length_a   1.000
_cell.length_b   1.000
_cell.length_c   1.000
_cell.angle_alpha   90.00
_cell.angle_beta   90.00
_cell.angle_gamma   90.00
#
_symmetry.space_group_name_H-M   'P 1'
#
loop_
_entity.id
_entity.type
_entity.pdbx_description
1 polymer ?
#
loop_
_entity_poly.entity_id
_entity_poly.type
_entity_poly.pdbx_seq_one_letter_code
_entity_poly.pdbx_strand_id
1 'polypeptide(L)'
;MSLDQNLFTLNVTPNAEHPSVVDLVDPKGTVHYRKEREPGTLYRINVYEPLSESLLASATAPSATSKQKIIELHNPSQVVELKSIGTLSFKWSFKWEEHEFEWKREECFMIRKPDPPVLVAVTKEPPGKLKTTAVQILDYNLNRFDINDRKGLEIALLTALLTFHDLNDSYHKPLPEQTPAITEASLPRQASGSAPPPPPKPAPKTGVDRIAEMHAVRGEVNDILVEDEGQVSDYAQYAMNLLEDEAMLFVTIHSSSAADVPKVLQVVEETKRIRHKRGLACDTELHQYVIYDRPLTSSLPPRGGPRRIVLDDPQAKSKDAPKREYSPPSSLTIHLSKIPMPELQPR
;
A
#
# COMPACT_ATOMS: atom_id res chain seq x y z
N MET A 1 -3.55 -17.95 4.16
CA MET A 1 -4.74 -18.81 4.18
C MET A 1 -4.85 -19.55 2.85
N SER A 2 -5.32 -20.80 2.86
CA SER A 2 -5.57 -21.59 1.65
C SER A 2 -6.87 -21.12 1.01
N LEU A 3 -6.85 -20.77 -0.26
CA LEU A 3 -8.04 -20.43 -1.03
C LEU A 3 -8.92 -21.68 -1.21
N ASP A 4 -10.23 -21.56 -1.04
CA ASP A 4 -11.18 -22.69 -1.16
C ASP A 4 -11.20 -23.21 -2.60
N GLN A 5 -11.05 -24.54 -2.77
CA GLN A 5 -11.01 -25.20 -4.08
C GLN A 5 -12.35 -25.12 -4.85
N ASN A 6 -13.44 -24.77 -4.17
CA ASN A 6 -14.77 -24.63 -4.78
C ASN A 6 -15.06 -23.24 -5.37
N LEU A 7 -14.11 -22.30 -5.30
CA LEU A 7 -14.29 -20.93 -5.77
C LEU A 7 -13.64 -20.71 -7.15
N PHE A 8 -14.30 -19.90 -7.99
CA PHE A 8 -13.75 -19.49 -9.28
C PHE A 8 -12.48 -18.66 -9.06
N THR A 9 -11.34 -19.25 -9.41
CA THR A 9 -10.00 -18.71 -9.13
C THR A 9 -9.25 -18.56 -10.44
N LEU A 10 -8.62 -17.41 -10.65
CA LEU A 10 -7.77 -17.14 -11.81
C LEU A 10 -6.39 -16.69 -11.33
N ASN A 11 -5.35 -17.32 -11.86
CA ASN A 11 -3.96 -16.98 -11.64
C ASN A 11 -3.50 -15.97 -12.69
N VAL A 12 -2.79 -14.94 -12.25
CA VAL A 12 -2.26 -13.87 -13.09
C VAL A 12 -0.88 -14.30 -13.59
N THR A 13 -0.79 -14.66 -14.87
CA THR A 13 0.40 -15.27 -15.46
C THR A 13 0.95 -14.37 -16.57
N PRO A 14 2.04 -13.62 -16.34
CA PRO A 14 2.71 -12.88 -17.40
C PRO A 14 3.22 -13.83 -18.48
N ASN A 15 3.08 -13.44 -19.75
CA ASN A 15 3.67 -14.20 -20.84
C ASN A 15 5.20 -14.00 -20.85
N ALA A 16 5.96 -15.10 -20.99
CA ALA A 16 7.42 -15.06 -20.94
C ALA A 16 8.04 -14.43 -22.20
N GLU A 17 7.38 -14.53 -23.35
CA GLU A 17 7.86 -14.03 -24.64
C GLU A 17 7.34 -12.61 -24.93
N HIS A 18 6.16 -12.29 -24.41
CA HIS A 18 5.49 -11.00 -24.62
C HIS A 18 5.18 -10.29 -23.28
N PRO A 19 6.06 -9.41 -22.79
CA PRO A 19 5.87 -8.73 -21.51
C PRO A 19 4.63 -7.82 -21.43
N SER A 20 4.05 -7.44 -22.58
CA SER A 20 2.79 -6.69 -22.66
C SER A 20 1.55 -7.58 -22.45
N VAL A 21 1.72 -8.90 -22.44
CA VAL A 21 0.65 -9.88 -22.37
C VAL A 21 0.61 -10.54 -21.00
N VAL A 22 -0.59 -10.62 -20.43
CA VAL A 22 -0.86 -11.30 -19.16
C VAL A 22 -2.09 -12.18 -19.33
N ASP A 23 -1.94 -13.46 -19.02
CA ASP A 23 -3.02 -14.45 -19.10
C ASP A 23 -3.63 -14.69 -17.71
N LEU A 24 -4.96 -14.79 -17.66
CA LEU A 24 -5.71 -15.20 -16.48
C LEU A 24 -6.09 -16.68 -16.63
N VAL A 25 -5.46 -17.51 -15.81
CA VAL A 25 -5.44 -18.98 -15.97
C VAL A 25 -6.08 -19.65 -14.77
N ASP A 26 -7.02 -20.58 -15.00
CA ASP A 26 -7.60 -21.35 -13.90
C ASP A 26 -6.59 -22.36 -13.30
N PRO A 27 -6.88 -22.98 -12.14
CA PRO A 27 -5.99 -23.99 -11.55
C PRO A 27 -5.79 -25.24 -12.40
N LYS A 28 -6.61 -25.47 -13.43
CA LYS A 28 -6.47 -26.59 -14.38
C LYS A 28 -5.58 -26.24 -15.57
N GLY A 29 -5.11 -24.99 -15.66
CA GLY A 29 -4.26 -24.50 -16.75
C GLY A 29 -5.02 -23.92 -17.95
N THR A 30 -6.35 -23.76 -17.85
CA THR A 30 -7.15 -23.16 -18.94
C THR A 30 -7.05 -21.64 -18.88
N VAL A 31 -6.71 -21.01 -20.01
CA VAL A 31 -6.71 -19.55 -20.11
C VAL A 31 -8.14 -19.07 -20.38
N HIS A 32 -8.68 -18.24 -19.48
CA HIS A 32 -10.03 -17.67 -19.62
C HIS A 32 -10.00 -16.27 -20.19
N TYR A 33 -8.96 -15.49 -19.87
CA TYR A 33 -8.81 -14.12 -20.35
C TYR A 33 -7.35 -13.82 -20.69
N ARG A 34 -7.16 -12.97 -21.70
CA ARG A 34 -5.86 -12.45 -22.06
C ARG A 34 -5.89 -10.93 -22.03
N LYS A 35 -5.04 -10.33 -21.21
CA LYS A 35 -4.77 -8.90 -21.19
C LYS A 35 -3.60 -8.60 -22.12
N GLU A 36 -3.76 -7.61 -22.98
CA GLU A 36 -2.68 -7.03 -23.78
C GLU A 36 -2.60 -5.53 -23.53
N ARG A 37 -1.39 -5.03 -23.25
CA ARG A 37 -1.12 -3.59 -23.11
C ARG A 37 -0.66 -3.02 -24.45
N GLU A 38 -1.41 -2.07 -24.99
CA GLU A 38 -1.03 -1.36 -26.20
C GLU A 38 0.12 -0.38 -25.91
N PRO A 39 1.19 -0.35 -26.72
CA PRO A 39 2.20 0.69 -26.64
C PRO A 39 1.61 2.00 -27.16
N GLY A 40 1.81 3.09 -26.43
CA GLY A 40 1.26 4.39 -26.85
C GLY A 40 1.49 5.51 -25.84
N THR A 41 1.09 6.72 -26.25
CA THR A 41 1.09 7.92 -25.40
C THR A 41 -0.04 7.89 -24.38
N LEU A 42 -1.20 7.33 -24.76
CA LEU A 42 -2.32 7.08 -23.88
C LEU A 42 -2.20 5.69 -23.27
N TYR A 43 -2.60 5.57 -22.01
CA TYR A 43 -2.69 4.26 -21.38
C TYR A 43 -3.90 3.52 -21.95
N ARG A 44 -3.64 2.35 -22.55
CA ARG A 44 -4.67 1.45 -23.05
C ARG A 44 -4.30 -0.01 -22.79
N ILE A 45 -5.26 -0.77 -22.30
CA ILE A 45 -5.21 -2.23 -22.25
C ILE A 45 -6.46 -2.79 -22.90
N ASN A 46 -6.32 -3.96 -23.50
CA ASN A 46 -7.41 -4.74 -24.06
C ASN A 46 -7.47 -6.10 -23.35
N VAL A 47 -8.67 -6.61 -23.13
CA VAL A 47 -8.94 -7.91 -22.53
C VAL A 47 -9.71 -8.73 -23.54
N TYR A 48 -9.19 -9.91 -23.87
CA TYR A 48 -9.72 -10.81 -24.89
C TYR A 48 -10.16 -12.14 -24.30
N GLU A 49 -11.12 -12.79 -24.95
CA GLU A 49 -11.36 -14.23 -24.80
C GLU A 49 -10.34 -15.00 -25.68
N PRO A 50 -9.46 -15.84 -25.11
CA PRO A 50 -8.37 -16.46 -25.86
C PRO A 50 -8.80 -17.41 -26.98
N LEU A 51 -9.96 -18.06 -26.88
CA LEU A 51 -10.40 -19.07 -27.85
C LEU A 51 -10.99 -18.45 -29.12
N SER A 52 -11.76 -17.37 -28.98
CA SER A 52 -12.38 -16.67 -30.12
C SER A 52 -11.61 -15.43 -30.55
N GLU A 53 -10.62 -15.00 -29.76
CA GLU A 53 -9.94 -13.71 -29.87
C GLU A 53 -10.90 -12.51 -29.83
N SER A 54 -12.10 -12.71 -29.25
CA SER A 54 -13.07 -11.63 -29.11
C SER A 54 -12.58 -10.59 -28.10
N LEU A 55 -12.63 -9.31 -28.48
CA LEU A 55 -12.38 -8.20 -27.58
C LEU A 55 -13.55 -8.10 -26.59
N LEU A 56 -13.27 -8.32 -25.31
CA LEU A 56 -14.27 -8.27 -24.25
C LEU A 56 -14.35 -6.88 -23.62
N ALA A 57 -13.18 -6.29 -23.32
CA ALA A 57 -13.09 -4.97 -22.72
C ALA A 57 -11.83 -4.22 -23.16
N SER A 58 -11.90 -2.90 -23.17
CA SER A 58 -10.75 -2.00 -23.23
C SER A 58 -10.76 -1.07 -22.03
N ALA A 59 -9.60 -0.81 -21.42
CA ALA A 59 -9.49 0.24 -20.41
C ALA A 59 -8.54 1.33 -20.87
N THR A 60 -8.98 2.59 -20.76
CA THR A 60 -8.24 3.77 -21.22
C THR A 60 -8.08 4.82 -20.14
N ALA A 61 -6.95 5.53 -20.19
CA ALA A 61 -6.67 6.70 -19.35
C ALA A 61 -5.53 7.55 -19.96
N PRO A 62 -5.32 8.80 -19.50
CA PRO A 62 -4.13 9.57 -19.88
C PRO A 62 -2.81 8.87 -19.53
N SER A 63 -2.76 8.13 -18.42
CA SER A 63 -1.60 7.37 -17.97
C SER A 63 -2.03 6.19 -17.09
N ALA A 64 -1.14 5.21 -16.89
CA ALA A 64 -1.40 4.07 -16.00
C ALA A 64 -1.65 4.51 -14.53
N THR A 65 -1.08 5.65 -14.13
CA THR A 65 -1.18 6.23 -12.78
C THR A 65 -2.33 7.23 -12.64
N SER A 66 -3.13 7.45 -13.70
CA SER A 66 -4.28 8.36 -13.67
C SER A 66 -5.31 7.89 -12.64
N LYS A 67 -5.79 8.82 -11.79
CA LYS A 67 -6.80 8.58 -10.74
C LYS A 67 -8.21 8.29 -11.27
N GLN A 68 -8.40 8.33 -12.58
CA GLN A 68 -9.65 8.04 -13.25
C GLN A 68 -9.33 7.24 -14.50
N LYS A 69 -10.08 6.15 -14.72
CA LYS A 69 -9.95 5.26 -15.86
C LYS A 69 -11.34 4.94 -16.40
N ILE A 70 -11.42 4.69 -17.70
CA ILE A 70 -12.66 4.30 -18.37
C ILE A 70 -12.48 2.86 -18.84
N ILE A 71 -13.39 1.98 -18.43
CA ILE A 71 -13.49 0.60 -18.93
C ILE A 71 -14.68 0.58 -19.90
N GLU A 72 -14.46 0.13 -21.13
CA GLU A 72 -15.47 -0.08 -22.16
C GLU A 72 -15.57 -1.57 -22.45
N LEU A 73 -16.74 -2.16 -22.21
CA LEU A 73 -17.11 -3.51 -22.61
C LEU A 73 -17.62 -3.49 -24.05
N HIS A 74 -17.44 -4.57 -24.79
CA HIS A 74 -17.75 -4.63 -26.24
C HIS A 74 -18.85 -5.63 -26.63
N ASN A 75 -19.39 -6.40 -25.69
CA ASN A 75 -20.47 -7.35 -25.97
C ASN A 75 -21.28 -7.72 -24.71
N PRO A 76 -22.33 -6.95 -24.33
CA PRO A 76 -22.80 -5.71 -24.98
C PRO A 76 -21.90 -4.50 -24.68
N SER A 77 -22.07 -3.44 -25.47
CA SER A 77 -21.32 -2.20 -25.23
C SER A 77 -21.78 -1.49 -23.96
N GLN A 78 -20.87 -1.33 -23.00
CA GLN A 78 -21.14 -0.64 -21.74
C GLN A 78 -19.90 0.05 -21.22
N VAL A 79 -20.07 1.26 -20.67
CA VAL A 79 -18.96 2.06 -20.14
C VAL A 79 -19.03 2.10 -18.63
N VAL A 80 -17.93 1.72 -17.97
CA VAL A 80 -17.74 1.73 -16.53
C VAL A 80 -16.65 2.73 -16.19
N GLU A 81 -16.99 3.68 -15.32
CA GLU A 81 -16.06 4.68 -14.84
C GLU A 81 -15.42 4.22 -13.52
N LEU A 82 -14.09 4.14 -13.51
CA LEU A 82 -13.30 3.72 -12.37
C LEU A 82 -12.59 4.95 -11.77
N LYS A 83 -12.87 5.27 -10.50
CA LYS A 83 -12.36 6.46 -9.81
C LYS A 83 -11.58 6.10 -8.55
N SER A 84 -10.40 6.70 -8.40
CA SER A 84 -9.67 6.68 -7.14
C SER A 84 -10.39 7.58 -6.15
N ILE A 85 -10.94 6.99 -5.09
CA ILE A 85 -11.64 7.69 -3.99
C ILE A 85 -10.78 7.78 -2.73
N GLY A 86 -9.65 7.06 -2.70
CA GLY A 86 -8.69 7.13 -1.60
C GLY A 86 -7.75 8.32 -1.75
N THR A 87 -7.52 9.02 -0.63
CA THR A 87 -6.51 10.11 -0.53
C THR A 87 -5.13 9.55 -0.20
N LEU A 88 -5.06 8.65 0.79
CA LEU A 88 -3.83 8.00 1.27
C LEU A 88 -3.92 6.47 1.29
N SER A 89 -5.09 5.91 1.02
CA SER A 89 -5.33 4.46 0.93
C SER A 89 -5.64 4.05 -0.50
N PHE A 90 -5.29 2.82 -0.87
CA PHE A 90 -5.70 2.26 -2.15
C PHE A 90 -7.21 1.98 -2.11
N LYS A 91 -8.00 2.94 -2.61
CA LYS A 91 -9.44 2.82 -2.74
C LYS A 91 -9.92 3.30 -4.10
N TRP A 92 -10.63 2.43 -4.80
CA TRP A 92 -11.21 2.70 -6.11
C TRP A 92 -12.67 2.32 -6.13
N SER A 93 -13.53 3.21 -6.64
CA SER A 93 -14.94 2.92 -6.81
C SER A 93 -15.34 2.88 -8.27
N PHE A 94 -16.37 2.08 -8.54
CA PHE A 94 -17.09 2.07 -9.80
C PHE A 94 -18.54 1.70 -9.54
N LYS A 95 -19.40 1.97 -10.52
CA LYS A 95 -20.81 1.56 -10.48
C LYS A 95 -21.07 0.52 -11.55
N TRP A 96 -21.88 -0.47 -11.20
CA TRP A 96 -22.36 -1.47 -12.12
C TRP A 96 -23.85 -1.68 -11.89
N GLU A 97 -24.66 -1.43 -12.92
CA GLU A 97 -26.12 -1.38 -12.79
C GLU A 97 -26.52 -0.44 -11.62
N GLU A 98 -27.38 -0.90 -10.70
CA GLU A 98 -27.82 -0.13 -9.54
C GLU A 98 -26.89 -0.26 -8.32
N HIS A 99 -25.75 -0.95 -8.47
CA HIS A 99 -24.84 -1.29 -7.37
C HIS A 99 -23.55 -0.47 -7.43
N GLU A 100 -23.05 -0.08 -6.26
CA GLU A 100 -21.74 0.56 -6.10
C GLU A 100 -20.73 -0.46 -5.61
N PHE A 101 -19.54 -0.44 -6.20
CA PHE A 101 -18.45 -1.34 -5.86
C PHE A 101 -17.22 -0.54 -5.44
N GLU A 102 -16.47 -1.07 -4.47
CA GLU A 102 -15.25 -0.47 -3.94
C GLU A 102 -14.14 -1.52 -3.82
N TRP A 103 -13.04 -1.29 -4.55
CA TRP A 103 -11.78 -1.97 -4.34
C TRP A 103 -11.02 -1.32 -3.18
N LYS A 104 -10.64 -2.12 -2.19
CA LYS A 104 -9.76 -1.80 -1.06
C LYS A 104 -8.58 -2.76 -1.10
N ARG A 105 -7.45 -2.29 -1.61
CA ARG A 105 -6.22 -3.08 -1.81
C ARG A 105 -6.49 -4.46 -2.45
N GLU A 106 -6.56 -5.52 -1.63
CA GLU A 106 -6.72 -6.92 -2.06
C GLU A 106 -8.19 -7.37 -2.16
N GLU A 107 -9.13 -6.53 -1.76
CA GLU A 107 -10.54 -6.91 -1.61
C GLU A 107 -11.44 -6.01 -2.44
N CYS A 108 -12.45 -6.57 -3.09
CA CYS A 108 -13.53 -5.80 -3.71
C CYS A 108 -14.82 -6.03 -2.94
N PHE A 109 -15.50 -4.94 -2.60
CA PHE A 109 -16.77 -4.95 -1.91
C PHE A 109 -17.87 -4.38 -2.80
N MET A 110 -19.07 -4.94 -2.69
CA MET A 110 -20.29 -4.29 -3.11
C MET A 110 -20.86 -3.50 -1.93
N ILE A 111 -21.01 -2.20 -2.11
CA ILE A 111 -21.46 -1.25 -1.09
C ILE A 111 -22.99 -1.21 -1.08
N ARG A 112 -23.59 -1.47 0.10
CA ARG A 112 -25.05 -1.59 0.24
C ARG A 112 -25.57 -0.77 1.41
N LYS A 113 -25.66 0.56 1.33
CA LYS A 113 -26.19 1.33 2.47
C LYS A 113 -27.71 1.11 2.63
N PRO A 114 -28.24 0.91 3.85
CA PRO A 114 -27.56 0.95 5.15
C PRO A 114 -26.91 -0.37 5.61
N ASP A 115 -27.10 -1.46 4.87
CA ASP A 115 -26.50 -2.76 5.14
C ASP A 115 -24.94 -2.74 5.09
N PRO A 116 -24.27 -3.74 5.71
CA PRO A 116 -22.83 -3.89 5.59
C PRO A 116 -22.39 -4.16 4.13
N PRO A 117 -21.18 -3.70 3.74
CA PRO A 117 -20.58 -4.06 2.45
C PRO A 117 -20.37 -5.57 2.32
N VAL A 118 -20.56 -6.09 1.11
CA VAL A 118 -20.43 -7.52 0.81
C VAL A 118 -19.17 -7.77 0.02
N LEU A 119 -18.29 -8.65 0.49
CA LEU A 119 -17.07 -9.03 -0.21
C LEU A 119 -17.41 -9.84 -1.48
N VAL A 120 -16.95 -9.40 -2.65
CA VAL A 120 -17.27 -10.02 -3.94
C VAL A 120 -16.05 -10.51 -4.70
N ALA A 121 -14.86 -9.99 -4.42
CA ALA A 121 -13.62 -10.52 -4.95
C ALA A 121 -12.47 -10.36 -3.94
N VAL A 122 -11.52 -11.30 -3.96
CA VAL A 122 -10.31 -11.28 -3.14
C VAL A 122 -9.12 -11.61 -4.01
N THR A 123 -8.01 -10.92 -3.82
CA THR A 123 -6.75 -11.19 -4.49
C THR A 123 -5.73 -11.76 -3.52
N LYS A 124 -4.71 -12.45 -4.06
CA LYS A 124 -3.62 -13.00 -3.26
C LYS A 124 -2.31 -12.35 -3.65
N GLU A 125 -1.70 -11.66 -2.69
CA GLU A 125 -0.33 -11.17 -2.77
C GLU A 125 0.62 -12.13 -2.02
N PRO A 126 1.73 -12.59 -2.64
CA PRO A 126 2.76 -13.34 -1.93
C PRO A 126 3.42 -12.44 -0.87
N PRO A 127 3.79 -12.97 0.31
CA PRO A 127 4.57 -12.22 1.29
C PRO A 127 5.84 -11.64 0.63
N GLY A 128 6.04 -10.32 0.78
CA GLY A 128 7.20 -9.62 0.22
C GLY A 128 7.12 -9.29 -1.29
N LYS A 129 5.98 -9.49 -1.97
CA LYS A 129 5.78 -9.06 -3.36
C LYS A 129 4.48 -8.26 -3.51
N LEU A 130 4.60 -7.00 -3.96
CA LEU A 130 3.47 -6.12 -4.31
C LEU A 130 2.84 -6.49 -5.68
N LYS A 131 2.65 -7.78 -5.92
CA LYS A 131 2.09 -8.30 -7.17
C LYS A 131 1.06 -9.37 -6.87
N THR A 132 -0.18 -9.04 -7.18
CA THR A 132 -1.27 -10.02 -7.17
C THR A 132 -0.92 -11.20 -8.06
N THR A 133 -1.04 -12.41 -7.50
CA THR A 133 -0.76 -13.67 -8.21
C THR A 133 -2.02 -14.43 -8.56
N ALA A 134 -3.10 -14.21 -7.83
CA ALA A 134 -4.39 -14.81 -8.10
C ALA A 134 -5.53 -13.88 -7.69
N VAL A 135 -6.68 -14.06 -8.32
CA VAL A 135 -7.95 -13.43 -7.97
C VAL A 135 -9.02 -14.51 -7.82
N GLN A 136 -9.87 -14.35 -6.83
CA GLN A 136 -11.07 -15.15 -6.61
C GLN A 136 -12.29 -14.26 -6.69
N ILE A 137 -13.29 -14.69 -7.46
CA ILE A 137 -14.59 -14.05 -7.51
C ILE A 137 -15.55 -14.88 -6.68
N LEU A 138 -16.19 -14.24 -5.71
CA LEU A 138 -17.05 -14.88 -4.72
C LEU A 138 -18.48 -14.92 -5.25
N ASP A 139 -18.72 -15.73 -6.29
CA ASP A 139 -20.02 -15.81 -6.98
C ASP A 139 -21.18 -16.11 -6.03
N TYR A 140 -20.95 -16.88 -4.97
CA TYR A 140 -21.98 -17.17 -3.97
C TYR A 140 -22.53 -15.92 -3.26
N ASN A 141 -21.72 -14.85 -3.17
CA ASN A 141 -22.17 -13.56 -2.66
C ASN A 141 -22.90 -12.78 -3.76
N LEU A 142 -22.37 -12.74 -4.98
CA LEU A 142 -23.01 -12.06 -6.11
C LEU A 142 -24.39 -12.63 -6.45
N ASN A 143 -24.56 -13.95 -6.34
CA ASN A 143 -25.82 -14.65 -6.61
C ASN A 143 -27.00 -14.26 -5.71
N ARG A 144 -26.74 -13.51 -4.63
CA ARG A 144 -27.76 -13.05 -3.67
C ARG A 144 -28.38 -11.71 -4.06
N PHE A 145 -27.90 -11.09 -5.14
CA PHE A 145 -28.28 -9.75 -5.56
C PHE A 145 -28.75 -9.75 -7.01
N ASP A 146 -29.60 -8.78 -7.32
CA ASP A 146 -30.21 -8.60 -8.64
C ASP A 146 -29.21 -7.93 -9.59
N ILE A 147 -28.21 -8.70 -10.00
CA ILE A 147 -27.23 -8.33 -11.04
C ILE A 147 -27.62 -9.08 -12.30
N ASN A 148 -28.03 -8.33 -13.32
CA ASN A 148 -28.52 -8.87 -14.57
C ASN A 148 -27.39 -9.39 -15.44
N ASP A 149 -26.34 -8.58 -15.64
CA ASP A 149 -25.17 -8.94 -16.43
C ASP A 149 -23.98 -9.28 -15.52
N ARG A 150 -24.01 -10.50 -15.00
CA ARG A 150 -22.93 -11.03 -14.15
C ARG A 150 -21.63 -11.21 -14.91
N LYS A 151 -21.71 -11.52 -16.21
CA LYS A 151 -20.50 -11.74 -17.01
C LYS A 151 -19.80 -10.43 -17.32
N GLY A 152 -20.56 -9.39 -17.65
CA GLY A 152 -20.06 -8.03 -17.76
C GLY A 152 -19.41 -7.54 -16.47
N LEU A 153 -20.04 -7.80 -15.31
CA LEU A 153 -19.45 -7.47 -14.01
C LEU A 153 -18.13 -8.21 -13.76
N GLU A 154 -18.07 -9.51 -14.07
CA GLU A 154 -16.85 -10.32 -13.97
C GLU A 154 -15.72 -9.68 -14.79
N ILE A 155 -15.98 -9.37 -16.06
CA ILE A 155 -15.00 -8.75 -16.96
C ILE A 155 -14.60 -7.36 -16.45
N ALA A 156 -15.55 -6.56 -15.93
CA ALA A 156 -15.26 -5.24 -15.36
C ALA A 156 -14.36 -5.34 -14.11
N LEU A 157 -14.63 -6.28 -13.20
CA LEU A 157 -13.81 -6.54 -12.01
C LEU A 157 -12.39 -6.94 -12.38
N LEU A 158 -12.25 -7.90 -13.31
CA LEU A 158 -10.95 -8.38 -13.78
C LEU A 158 -10.18 -7.29 -14.51
N THR A 159 -10.86 -6.52 -15.37
CA THR A 159 -10.23 -5.41 -16.09
C THR A 159 -9.76 -4.33 -15.13
N ALA A 160 -10.57 -3.95 -14.13
CA ALA A 160 -10.16 -3.02 -13.09
C ALA A 160 -8.89 -3.51 -12.37
N LEU A 161 -8.88 -4.77 -11.94
CA LEU A 161 -7.72 -5.39 -11.30
C LEU A 161 -6.45 -5.32 -12.17
N LEU A 162 -6.57 -5.65 -13.45
CA LEU A 162 -5.44 -5.60 -14.39
C LEU A 162 -4.92 -4.17 -14.58
N THR A 163 -5.78 -3.16 -14.50
CA THR A 163 -5.34 -1.75 -14.52
C THR A 163 -4.61 -1.33 -13.25
N PHE A 164 -4.85 -2.00 -12.13
CA PHE A 164 -4.13 -1.78 -10.88
C PHE A 164 -2.74 -2.39 -10.92
N HIS A 165 -2.57 -3.52 -11.61
CA HIS A 165 -1.24 -4.09 -11.86
C HIS A 165 -0.37 -3.13 -12.66
N ASP A 166 -0.91 -2.56 -13.73
CA ASP A 166 -0.16 -1.57 -14.52
C ASP A 166 0.14 -0.28 -13.75
N LEU A 167 -0.75 0.12 -12.84
CA LEU A 167 -0.53 1.24 -11.93
C LEU A 167 0.64 0.95 -10.99
N ASN A 168 0.67 -0.23 -10.35
CA ASN A 168 1.75 -0.65 -9.47
C ASN A 168 3.07 -0.80 -10.24
N ASP A 169 3.06 -1.47 -11.40
CA ASP A 169 4.24 -1.64 -12.25
C ASP A 169 4.82 -0.27 -12.67
N SER A 170 3.98 0.75 -12.84
CA SER A 170 4.44 2.11 -13.19
C SER A 170 5.14 2.80 -12.02
N TYR A 171 4.78 2.49 -10.77
CA TYR A 171 5.49 2.99 -9.58
C TYR A 171 6.77 2.20 -9.27
N HIS A 172 6.82 0.92 -9.62
CA HIS A 172 7.91 0.01 -9.27
C HIS A 172 8.89 -0.30 -10.41
N LYS A 173 8.74 0.33 -11.58
CA LYS A 173 9.71 0.17 -12.66
C LYS A 173 11.04 0.81 -12.21
N PRO A 174 12.15 0.05 -12.09
CA PRO A 174 13.45 0.65 -11.83
C PRO A 174 13.72 1.65 -12.95
N LEU A 175 14.12 2.87 -12.57
CA LEU A 175 14.53 3.90 -13.50
C LEU A 175 15.60 3.27 -14.42
N PRO A 176 15.45 3.28 -15.75
CA PRO A 176 16.53 2.80 -16.60
C PRO A 176 17.76 3.65 -16.29
N GLU A 177 18.87 2.97 -15.96
CA GLU A 177 20.18 3.58 -15.85
C GLU A 177 20.36 4.47 -17.07
N GLN A 178 20.59 5.76 -16.84
CA GLN A 178 20.89 6.72 -17.89
C GLN A 178 22.23 6.29 -18.49
N THR A 179 22.19 5.50 -19.56
CA THR A 179 23.33 5.29 -20.43
C THR A 179 23.71 6.67 -20.97
N PRO A 180 24.95 7.14 -20.79
CA PRO A 180 25.36 8.43 -21.30
C PRO A 180 25.21 8.41 -22.84
N ALA A 181 24.34 9.27 -23.35
CA ALA A 181 24.14 9.44 -24.78
C ALA A 181 25.47 9.85 -25.42
N ILE A 182 25.96 8.98 -26.30
CA ILE A 182 27.08 9.25 -27.20
C ILE A 182 26.72 10.47 -28.03
N THR A 183 27.60 11.46 -27.98
CA THR A 183 27.50 12.72 -28.70
C THR A 183 27.91 12.48 -30.15
N GLU A 184 26.97 12.45 -31.09
CA GLU A 184 27.28 12.49 -32.52
C GLU A 184 26.70 13.75 -33.19
N ALA A 185 27.65 14.56 -33.66
CA ALA A 185 27.67 15.40 -34.86
C ALA A 185 26.47 16.30 -35.22
N SER A 186 26.73 17.59 -34.98
CA SER A 186 26.29 18.80 -35.69
C SER A 186 25.77 18.70 -37.13
N LEU A 187 24.60 19.30 -37.37
CA LEU A 187 24.25 20.07 -38.58
C LEU A 187 23.46 21.33 -38.17
N PRO A 188 23.70 22.51 -38.77
CA PRO A 188 22.99 23.73 -38.41
C PRO A 188 21.70 23.86 -39.25
N ARG A 189 20.54 24.06 -38.60
CA ARG A 189 19.34 24.53 -39.28
C ARG A 189 18.71 25.72 -38.57
N GLN A 190 18.44 26.73 -39.38
CA GLN A 190 18.03 28.10 -39.10
C GLN A 190 16.87 28.26 -38.10
N ALA A 191 16.94 29.39 -37.40
CA ALA A 191 15.93 29.90 -36.48
C ALA A 191 14.66 30.40 -37.19
N SER A 192 13.50 30.01 -36.65
CA SER A 192 12.33 30.87 -36.44
C SER A 192 11.25 30.13 -35.61
N GLY A 193 10.74 30.80 -34.57
CA GLY A 193 9.58 30.35 -33.79
C GLY A 193 9.87 30.19 -32.29
N SER A 194 9.40 31.16 -31.49
CA SER A 194 9.45 31.17 -30.03
C SER A 194 8.67 29.98 -29.44
N ALA A 195 9.38 29.02 -28.86
CA ALA A 195 8.78 27.96 -28.04
C ALA A 195 8.32 28.53 -26.68
N PRO A 196 7.19 28.06 -26.12
CA PRO A 196 6.75 28.45 -24.78
C PRO A 196 7.77 28.01 -23.71
N PRO A 197 7.91 28.75 -22.60
CA PRO A 197 8.91 28.44 -21.58
C PRO A 197 8.67 27.05 -20.98
N PRO A 198 9.73 26.27 -20.75
CA PRO A 198 9.61 24.95 -20.13
C PRO A 198 8.99 25.07 -18.72
N PRO A 199 8.21 24.08 -18.28
CA PRO A 199 7.59 24.11 -16.95
C PRO A 199 8.66 24.23 -15.86
N PRO A 200 8.37 24.97 -14.77
CA PRO A 200 9.31 25.16 -13.67
C PRO A 200 9.72 23.81 -13.08
N LYS A 201 11.02 23.67 -12.78
CA LYS A 201 11.58 22.46 -12.15
C LYS A 201 10.80 22.17 -10.84
N PRO A 202 10.40 20.91 -10.58
CA PRO A 202 9.72 20.56 -9.34
C PRO A 202 10.58 20.95 -8.13
N ALA A 203 9.91 21.41 -7.06
CA ALA A 203 10.58 21.83 -5.84
C ALA A 203 11.50 20.71 -5.31
N PRO A 204 12.64 21.06 -4.70
CA PRO A 204 13.56 20.06 -4.16
C PRO A 204 12.84 19.21 -3.11
N LYS A 205 12.88 17.88 -3.30
CA LYS A 205 12.27 16.90 -2.39
C LYS A 205 12.70 17.17 -0.95
N THR A 206 11.73 17.35 -0.06
CA THR A 206 11.97 17.58 1.37
C THR A 206 12.41 16.29 2.07
N GLY A 207 12.99 16.38 3.27
CA GLY A 207 13.40 15.20 4.04
C GLY A 207 12.21 14.28 4.36
N VAL A 208 11.03 14.87 4.59
CA VAL A 208 9.76 14.16 4.75
C VAL A 208 9.36 13.38 3.50
N ASP A 209 9.57 13.94 2.30
CA ASP A 209 9.27 13.24 1.04
C ASP A 209 10.17 12.01 0.85
N ARG A 210 11.43 12.08 1.31
CA ARG A 210 12.35 10.93 1.27
C ARG A 210 11.93 9.82 2.22
N ILE A 211 11.48 10.18 3.42
CA ILE A 211 10.95 9.22 4.39
C ILE A 211 9.66 8.60 3.85
N ALA A 212 8.76 9.42 3.30
CA ALA A 212 7.55 8.93 2.65
C ALA A 212 7.86 7.99 1.49
N GLU A 213 8.86 8.28 0.65
CA GLU A 213 9.33 7.39 -0.41
C GLU A 213 9.89 6.08 0.16
N MET A 214 10.73 6.14 1.20
CA MET A 214 11.33 4.97 1.85
C MET A 214 10.25 4.04 2.47
N HIS A 215 9.21 4.61 3.09
CA HIS A 215 8.09 3.82 3.63
C HIS A 215 7.10 3.38 2.55
N ALA A 216 6.93 4.14 1.47
CA ALA A 216 6.13 3.73 0.31
C ALA A 216 6.70 2.47 -0.37
N VAL A 217 8.04 2.30 -0.35
CA VAL A 217 8.70 1.07 -0.82
C VAL A 217 8.36 -0.15 0.06
N ARG A 218 8.09 0.06 1.36
CA ARG A 218 7.77 -1.01 2.32
C ARG A 218 6.30 -1.40 2.33
N GLY A 219 5.39 -0.47 2.01
CA GLY A 219 3.96 -0.75 1.86
C GLY A 219 3.17 -0.89 3.17
N GLU A 220 3.81 -0.61 4.32
CA GLU A 220 3.16 -0.54 5.62
C GLU A 220 2.69 0.89 5.87
N VAL A 221 1.38 1.15 5.70
CA VAL A 221 0.82 2.52 5.70
C VAL A 221 0.77 3.14 7.11
N ASN A 222 0.73 2.29 8.14
CA ASN A 222 0.61 2.73 9.54
C ASN A 222 1.90 2.46 10.34
N ASP A 223 2.91 1.82 9.74
CA ASP A 223 4.13 1.44 10.43
C ASP A 223 5.33 2.25 9.92
N ILE A 224 6.01 2.88 10.87
CA ILE A 224 7.13 3.77 10.65
C ILE A 224 8.37 3.10 11.25
N LEU A 225 9.12 2.44 10.38
CA LEU A 225 10.44 1.90 10.66
C LEU A 225 11.52 3.00 10.70
N VAL A 226 12.01 3.32 11.89
CA VAL A 226 13.07 4.31 12.09
C VAL A 226 14.43 3.66 11.86
N GLU A 227 15.18 4.22 10.92
CA GLU A 227 16.52 3.77 10.52
C GLU A 227 17.54 4.87 10.79
N ASP A 228 18.83 4.58 10.58
CA ASP A 228 19.90 5.57 10.69
C ASP A 228 19.72 6.72 9.69
N GLU A 229 19.20 6.41 8.49
CA GLU A 229 18.92 7.40 7.45
C GLU A 229 17.72 8.31 7.83
N GLY A 230 17.81 9.61 7.54
CA GLY A 230 16.75 10.59 7.83
C GLY A 230 16.85 11.29 9.19
N GLN A 231 16.31 12.51 9.30
CA GLN A 231 16.33 13.29 10.55
C GLN A 231 15.12 13.01 11.42
N VAL A 232 15.27 13.19 12.74
CA VAL A 232 14.18 13.00 13.72
C VAL A 232 12.97 13.87 13.38
N SER A 233 13.21 15.13 13.01
CA SER A 233 12.17 16.08 12.64
C SER A 233 11.36 15.64 11.43
N ASP A 234 12.01 15.00 10.45
CA ASP A 234 11.37 14.55 9.23
C ASP A 234 10.45 13.34 9.52
N TYR A 235 10.94 12.38 10.32
CA TYR A 235 10.13 11.24 10.79
C TYR A 235 8.94 11.70 11.63
N ALA A 236 9.17 12.66 12.54
CA ALA A 236 8.13 13.18 13.41
C ALA A 236 7.05 13.93 12.61
N GLN A 237 7.45 14.68 11.59
CA GLN A 237 6.53 15.36 10.70
C GLN A 237 5.77 14.39 9.80
N TYR A 238 6.41 13.32 9.32
CA TYR A 238 5.75 12.23 8.61
C TYR A 238 4.70 11.51 9.48
N ALA A 239 5.07 11.13 10.71
CA ALA A 239 4.16 10.51 11.67
C ALA A 239 2.98 11.41 12.03
N MET A 240 3.23 12.72 12.18
CA MET A 240 2.17 13.69 12.43
C MET A 240 1.21 13.79 11.24
N ASN A 241 1.71 13.86 10.01
CA ASN A 241 0.87 13.94 8.81
C ASN A 241 -0.05 12.70 8.69
N LEU A 242 0.43 11.51 9.06
CA LEU A 242 -0.40 10.30 9.14
C LEU A 242 -1.49 10.44 10.23
N LEU A 243 -1.14 10.96 11.41
CA LEU A 243 -2.07 11.18 12.51
C LEU A 243 -3.02 12.37 12.30
N GLU A 244 -2.85 13.22 11.29
CA GLU A 244 -3.82 14.26 10.93
C GLU A 244 -5.03 13.69 10.19
N ASP A 245 -4.88 12.57 9.48
CA ASP A 245 -5.99 11.91 8.78
C ASP A 245 -7.02 11.37 9.80
N GLU A 246 -8.28 11.81 9.71
CA GLU A 246 -9.37 11.36 10.58
C GLU A 246 -9.60 9.83 10.52
N ALA A 247 -9.32 9.20 9.38
CA ALA A 247 -9.42 7.75 9.23
C ALA A 247 -8.25 6.99 9.87
N MET A 248 -7.13 7.68 10.13
CA MET A 248 -5.97 7.10 10.79
C MET A 248 -6.15 7.17 12.30
N LEU A 249 -6.45 6.00 12.89
CA LEU A 249 -6.70 5.87 14.33
C LEU A 249 -5.42 5.67 15.13
N PHE A 250 -4.39 5.04 14.55
CA PHE A 250 -3.10 4.82 15.20
C PHE A 250 -1.95 4.73 14.19
N VAL A 251 -0.73 4.95 14.68
CA VAL A 251 0.52 4.69 13.96
C VAL A 251 1.45 3.88 14.87
N THR A 252 2.24 2.98 14.28
CA THR A 252 3.27 2.21 14.96
C THR A 252 4.63 2.77 14.56
N ILE A 253 5.48 3.06 15.53
CA ILE A 253 6.85 3.52 15.30
C ILE A 253 7.78 2.50 15.91
N HIS A 254 8.64 1.88 15.11
CA HIS A 254 9.54 0.83 15.58
C HIS A 254 10.97 1.01 15.07
N SER A 255 11.92 0.54 15.86
CA SER A 255 13.36 0.64 15.56
C SER A 255 13.81 -0.43 14.58
N SER A 256 14.66 -0.08 13.61
CA SER A 256 15.30 -1.07 12.73
C SER A 256 16.38 -1.89 13.41
N SER A 257 17.06 -1.28 14.38
CA SER A 257 18.14 -1.89 15.15
C SER A 257 18.15 -1.37 16.59
N ALA A 258 18.91 -2.04 17.46
CA ALA A 258 19.11 -1.59 18.84
C ALA A 258 19.75 -0.18 18.92
N ALA A 259 20.50 0.23 17.89
CA ALA A 259 21.13 1.56 17.83
C ALA A 259 20.11 2.68 17.60
N ASP A 260 18.97 2.37 16.96
CA ASP A 260 17.94 3.35 16.58
C ASP A 260 16.90 3.57 17.68
N VAL A 261 16.94 2.79 18.77
CA VAL A 261 15.99 2.89 19.88
C VAL A 261 15.93 4.31 20.47
N PRO A 262 17.05 5.02 20.74
CA PRO A 262 16.99 6.39 21.21
C PRO A 262 16.35 7.33 20.18
N LYS A 263 16.57 7.08 18.88
CA LYS A 263 16.00 7.86 17.78
C LYS A 263 14.48 7.71 17.72
N VAL A 264 13.96 6.50 17.88
CA VAL A 264 12.50 6.22 17.97
C VAL A 264 11.84 7.03 19.09
N LEU A 265 12.46 7.08 20.27
CA LEU A 265 11.94 7.86 21.40
C LEU A 265 11.88 9.35 21.08
N GLN A 266 12.94 9.89 20.44
CA GLN A 266 12.98 11.28 20.04
C GLN A 266 11.92 11.60 18.98
N VAL A 267 11.70 10.70 18.01
CA VAL A 267 10.65 10.84 16.98
C VAL A 267 9.26 10.89 17.62
N VAL A 268 8.98 9.99 18.57
CA VAL A 268 7.69 9.94 19.27
C VAL A 268 7.42 11.22 20.07
N GLU A 269 8.41 11.67 20.84
CA GLU A 269 8.34 12.92 21.62
C GLU A 269 8.13 14.14 20.71
N GLU A 270 8.88 14.22 19.60
CA GLU A 270 8.78 15.32 18.66
C GLU A 270 7.42 15.32 17.93
N THR A 271 6.89 14.15 17.58
CA THR A 271 5.54 14.00 17.00
C THR A 271 4.48 14.55 17.95
N LYS A 272 4.54 14.18 19.23
CA LYS A 272 3.63 14.72 20.26
C LYS A 272 3.80 16.23 20.42
N ARG A 273 5.03 16.73 20.39
CA ARG A 273 5.33 18.17 20.49
C ARG A 273 4.76 18.96 19.30
N ILE A 274 4.88 18.45 18.07
CA ILE A 274 4.29 19.07 16.88
C ILE A 274 2.77 19.12 17.01
N ARG A 275 2.14 18.01 17.42
CA ARG A 275 0.69 17.95 17.66
C ARG A 275 0.23 18.97 18.70
N HIS A 276 0.95 19.06 19.83
CA HIS A 276 0.64 20.02 20.88
C HIS A 276 0.77 21.48 20.40
N LYS A 277 1.82 21.80 19.63
CA LYS A 277 2.01 23.14 19.05
C LYS A 277 0.92 23.53 18.06
N ARG A 278 0.33 22.57 17.33
CA ARG A 278 -0.76 22.82 16.37
C ARG A 278 -2.14 23.01 17.04
N GLY A 279 -2.22 22.98 18.37
CA GLY A 279 -3.48 23.16 19.10
C GLY A 279 -4.40 21.93 19.09
N LEU A 280 -3.98 20.82 18.46
CA LEU A 280 -4.72 19.56 18.35
C LEU A 280 -4.70 18.72 19.64
N ALA A 281 -4.03 19.20 20.69
CA ALA A 281 -3.99 18.56 22.00
C ALA A 281 -5.24 18.85 22.86
N CYS A 282 -6.04 19.86 22.51
CA CYS A 282 -7.19 20.25 23.32
C CYS A 282 -8.40 19.31 23.21
N ASP A 283 -8.53 18.54 22.13
CA ASP A 283 -9.69 17.68 21.90
C ASP A 283 -9.47 16.20 22.27
N THR A 284 -8.24 15.67 22.22
CA THR A 284 -7.90 14.27 22.57
C THR A 284 -6.37 14.07 22.69
N GLU A 285 -5.90 13.63 23.86
CA GLU A 285 -4.50 13.23 24.09
C GLU A 285 -4.21 11.88 23.41
N LEU A 286 -3.03 11.72 22.79
CA LEU A 286 -2.65 10.45 22.15
C LEU A 286 -2.35 9.38 23.20
N HIS A 287 -2.99 8.22 23.07
CA HIS A 287 -2.65 7.04 23.83
C HIS A 287 -1.33 6.44 23.32
N GLN A 288 -0.40 6.17 24.22
CA GLN A 288 0.90 5.57 23.91
C GLN A 288 1.00 4.17 24.51
N TYR A 289 1.33 3.19 23.68
CA TYR A 289 1.59 1.81 24.10
C TYR A 289 3.00 1.42 23.69
N VAL A 290 3.81 0.94 24.65
CA VAL A 290 5.22 0.58 24.42
C VAL A 290 5.37 -0.92 24.53
N ILE A 291 5.87 -1.54 23.47
CA ILE A 291 6.15 -2.97 23.37
C ILE A 291 7.67 -3.15 23.18
N TYR A 292 8.23 -4.04 24.00
CA TYR A 292 9.63 -4.45 23.89
C TYR A 292 9.67 -5.88 23.35
N ASP A 293 10.46 -6.17 22.31
CA ASP A 293 10.72 -7.58 22.00
C ASP A 293 11.55 -8.17 23.12
N ARG A 294 11.07 -9.31 23.64
CA ARG A 294 11.92 -10.18 24.44
C ARG A 294 12.77 -10.99 23.48
N PRO A 295 14.12 -10.92 23.53
CA PRO A 295 14.92 -11.86 22.78
C PRO A 295 14.54 -13.28 23.23
N LEU A 296 14.37 -14.19 22.26
CA LEU A 296 14.00 -15.61 22.43
C LEU A 296 15.05 -16.43 23.21
N THR A 297 16.01 -15.77 23.86
CA THR A 297 17.14 -16.35 24.58
C THR A 297 16.98 -16.17 26.08
N SER A 298 15.92 -16.73 26.66
CA SER A 298 16.02 -17.26 28.02
C SER A 298 15.03 -18.38 28.24
N SER A 299 15.55 -19.61 28.22
CA SER A 299 14.92 -20.82 28.73
C SER A 299 14.79 -20.76 30.26
N LEU A 300 14.03 -19.78 30.78
CA LEU A 300 13.65 -19.72 32.18
C LEU A 300 12.15 -19.40 32.29
N PRO A 301 11.40 -20.11 33.17
CA PRO A 301 9.95 -19.95 33.28
C PRO A 301 9.57 -18.54 33.75
N PRO A 302 8.37 -18.07 33.41
CA PRO A 302 7.96 -16.69 33.61
C PRO A 302 7.78 -16.41 35.10
N ARG A 303 8.73 -15.71 35.71
CA ARG A 303 8.50 -15.06 37.02
C ARG A 303 7.72 -13.78 36.76
N GLY A 304 6.43 -13.84 37.13
CA GLY A 304 5.43 -12.79 36.92
C GLY A 304 5.71 -11.47 37.64
N GLY A 305 5.04 -10.44 37.14
CA GLY A 305 4.97 -9.10 37.71
C GLY A 305 5.67 -8.03 36.86
N PRO A 306 5.06 -6.85 36.64
CA PRO A 306 5.73 -5.72 36.01
C PRO A 306 6.94 -5.28 36.86
N ARG A 307 8.10 -5.14 36.22
CA ARG A 307 9.35 -4.73 36.89
C ARG A 307 9.24 -3.26 37.31
N ARG A 308 8.93 -3.01 38.58
CA ARG A 308 9.00 -1.69 39.20
C ARG A 308 10.47 -1.28 39.32
N ILE A 309 10.89 -0.27 38.55
CA ILE A 309 12.20 0.37 38.73
C ILE A 309 12.08 1.27 39.96
N VAL A 310 12.79 0.91 41.03
CA VAL A 310 12.96 1.76 42.22
C VAL A 310 14.16 2.65 41.94
N LEU A 311 13.94 3.96 41.82
CA LEU A 311 14.94 4.93 41.37
C LEU A 311 15.95 5.30 42.48
N ASP A 312 15.69 4.92 43.73
CA ASP A 312 16.48 5.28 44.93
C ASP A 312 17.12 4.07 45.63
N ASP A 313 17.62 3.08 44.88
CA ASP A 313 18.36 1.98 45.51
C ASP A 313 19.82 2.42 45.78
N PRO A 314 20.30 2.39 47.04
CA PRO A 314 21.68 2.74 47.34
C PRO A 314 22.59 1.71 46.69
N GLN A 315 23.51 2.17 45.83
CA GLN A 315 24.46 1.33 45.10
C GLN A 315 25.09 0.29 46.02
N ALA A 316 24.72 -0.98 45.83
CA ALA A 316 25.30 -2.10 46.57
C ALA A 316 26.79 -2.20 46.21
N LYS A 317 27.63 -1.77 47.16
CA LYS A 317 29.08 -2.00 47.17
C LYS A 317 29.34 -3.49 47.43
N SER A 318 29.25 -4.34 46.42
CA SER A 318 29.86 -5.67 46.46
C SER A 318 30.75 -5.87 45.24
N LYS A 319 32.01 -6.21 45.49
CA LYS A 319 33.11 -6.24 44.50
C LYS A 319 33.04 -7.41 43.50
N ASP A 320 32.03 -8.27 43.58
CA ASP A 320 31.93 -9.50 42.76
C ASP A 320 30.59 -9.66 42.02
N ALA A 321 29.77 -8.61 41.91
CA ALA A 321 28.60 -8.61 41.03
C ALA A 321 28.93 -7.84 39.74
N PRO A 322 28.70 -8.40 38.53
CA PRO A 322 28.88 -7.64 37.32
C PRO A 322 27.98 -6.41 37.41
N LYS A 323 28.58 -5.20 37.26
CA LYS A 323 27.82 -3.96 37.04
C LYS A 323 26.73 -4.31 36.05
N ARG A 324 25.46 -4.19 36.44
CA ARG A 324 24.34 -4.26 35.50
C ARG A 324 24.41 -2.99 34.67
N GLU A 325 25.36 -2.99 33.74
CA GLU A 325 25.44 -2.04 32.65
C GLU A 325 24.11 -2.14 31.93
N TYR A 326 23.40 -1.03 31.87
CA TYR A 326 22.10 -0.96 31.23
C TYR A 326 22.30 -1.37 29.77
N SER A 327 21.81 -2.55 29.39
CA SER A 327 21.72 -2.94 28.00
C SER A 327 20.42 -2.33 27.45
N PRO A 328 20.48 -1.40 26.47
CA PRO A 328 19.28 -0.90 25.83
C PRO A 328 18.51 -2.08 25.20
N PRO A 329 17.17 -1.98 25.11
CA PRO A 329 16.37 -3.02 24.49
C PRO A 329 16.82 -3.22 23.03
N SER A 330 16.79 -4.48 22.56
CA SER A 330 17.24 -4.85 21.22
C SER A 330 16.36 -4.29 20.10
N SER A 331 15.09 -4.04 20.41
CA SER A 331 14.11 -3.38 19.56
C SER A 331 13.06 -2.72 20.44
N LEU A 332 12.47 -1.64 19.93
CA LEU A 332 11.42 -0.87 20.58
C LEU A 332 10.30 -0.61 19.57
N THR A 333 9.07 -0.94 19.96
CA THR A 333 7.86 -0.66 19.18
C THR A 333 6.92 0.20 20.01
N ILE A 334 6.49 1.34 19.47
CA ILE A 334 5.59 2.27 20.13
C ILE A 334 4.37 2.49 19.25
N HIS A 335 3.18 2.24 19.78
CA HIS A 335 1.92 2.59 19.13
C HIS A 335 1.41 3.92 19.69
N LEU A 336 1.12 4.87 18.81
CA LEU A 336 0.44 6.11 19.12
C LEU A 336 -0.96 6.06 18.53
N SER A 337 -1.99 6.19 19.38
CA SER A 337 -3.39 6.06 18.98
C SER A 337 -4.24 7.23 19.45
N LYS A 338 -5.23 7.61 18.63
CA LYS A 338 -6.29 8.57 18.97
C LYS A 338 -7.37 7.97 19.87
N ILE A 339 -7.51 6.64 19.85
CA ILE A 339 -8.50 5.89 20.64
C ILE A 339 -7.80 4.92 21.61
N PRO A 340 -8.44 4.55 22.72
CA PRO A 340 -7.91 3.51 23.59
C PRO A 340 -7.84 2.17 22.85
N MET A 341 -6.73 1.45 23.03
CA MET A 341 -6.48 0.11 22.47
C MET A 341 -6.43 -0.89 23.64
N PRO A 342 -7.60 -1.41 24.09
CA PRO A 342 -7.68 -2.29 25.26
C PRO A 342 -6.86 -3.57 25.12
N GLU A 343 -6.63 -4.05 23.91
CA GLU A 343 -5.80 -5.21 23.58
C GLU A 343 -4.32 -5.02 23.88
N LEU A 344 -3.83 -3.77 23.92
CA LEU A 344 -2.45 -3.42 24.25
C LEU A 344 -2.28 -2.92 25.69
N GLN A 345 -3.37 -2.87 26.47
CA GLN A 345 -3.27 -2.50 27.88
C GLN A 345 -2.57 -3.62 28.68
N PRO A 346 -1.64 -3.27 29.58
CA PRO A 346 -1.01 -4.26 30.45
C PRO A 346 -2.09 -4.92 31.32
N ARG A 347 -2.18 -6.25 31.24
CA ARG A 347 -3.06 -7.07 32.09
C ARG A 347 -2.47 -7.32 33.47
#